data_AF-A0A7V5G096-F1
#
_entry.id   AF-A0A7V5G096-F1
#
_cell.length_a   1.000
_cell.length_b   1.000
_cell.length_c   1.000
_cell.angle_alpha   90.00
_cell.angle_beta   90.00
_cell.angle_gamma   90.00
#
_symmetry.space_group_name_H-M   'P 1'
#
loop_
_entity.id
_entity.type
_entity.pdbx_description
1 polymer ?
#
loop_
_entity_poly.entity_id
_entity_poly.type
_entity_poly.pdbx_seq_one_letter_code
_entity_poly.pdbx_strand_id
1 'polypeptide(L)'
;ARRSDVNPEITERFEFFVAGAELANGFSELNDPIDQYQRFKGQVDAKEATGDDEAMHMDTDFVKALSYGMTPTAGEGIGIDRLVMMLTNQHTIRDVLLFPAMRPEAPVVEAPIVNDANTCKKCGHDIQEELKPAKKGKGMFCIDGNACKQRASERT
;
A
#
# COMPACT_ATOMS: atom_id res chain seq x y z
N ALA A 1 -3.35 -11.08 -27.97
CA ALA A 1 -2.76 -10.67 -29.27
C ALA A 1 -2.93 -11.77 -30.31
N ARG A 2 -3.42 -11.39 -31.49
CA ARG A 2 -3.56 -12.23 -32.68
C ARG A 2 -2.21 -12.74 -33.16
N ARG A 3 -2.18 -13.96 -33.68
CA ARG A 3 -1.00 -14.55 -34.34
C ARG A 3 -0.73 -13.84 -35.67
N SER A 4 0.53 -13.71 -36.08
CA SER A 4 0.85 -13.15 -37.39
C SER A 4 0.44 -14.09 -38.53
N ASP A 5 -0.11 -13.51 -39.59
CA ASP A 5 -0.44 -14.23 -40.83
C ASP A 5 0.80 -14.72 -41.59
N VAL A 6 1.96 -14.08 -41.37
CA VAL A 6 3.22 -14.41 -42.07
C VAL A 6 4.07 -15.38 -41.25
N ASN A 7 4.13 -15.20 -39.93
CA ASN A 7 4.91 -16.05 -39.03
C ASN A 7 4.05 -16.52 -37.84
N PRO A 8 3.53 -17.75 -37.89
CA PRO A 8 2.68 -18.33 -36.84
C PRO A 8 3.30 -18.40 -35.43
N GLU A 9 4.62 -18.31 -35.31
CA GLU A 9 5.34 -18.37 -34.03
C GLU A 9 5.32 -17.04 -33.26
N ILE A 10 4.88 -15.95 -33.89
CA ILE A 10 4.80 -14.62 -33.27
C ILE A 10 3.38 -14.07 -33.26
N THR A 11 3.18 -13.04 -32.44
CA THR A 11 1.93 -12.28 -32.38
C THR A 11 2.12 -10.88 -32.95
N GLU A 12 1.05 -10.32 -33.49
CA GLU A 12 1.01 -8.93 -33.97
C GLU A 12 0.84 -7.99 -32.78
N ARG A 13 1.96 -7.73 -32.09
CA ARG A 13 2.05 -6.87 -30.90
C ARG A 13 3.26 -5.95 -31.00
N PHE A 14 3.15 -4.76 -30.45
CA PHE A 14 4.25 -3.86 -30.19
C PHE A 14 4.21 -3.35 -28.75
N GLU A 15 5.37 -2.90 -28.28
CA GLU A 15 5.54 -2.22 -27.01
C GLU A 15 6.34 -0.94 -27.28
N PHE A 16 5.84 0.19 -26.80
CA PHE A 16 6.50 1.48 -26.97
C PHE A 16 7.30 1.81 -25.72
N PHE A 17 8.62 1.92 -25.88
CA PHE A 17 9.55 2.21 -24.80
C PHE A 17 10.15 3.61 -24.92
N VAL A 18 10.20 4.33 -23.80
CA VAL A 18 10.86 5.64 -23.67
C VAL A 18 11.63 5.67 -22.35
N ALA A 19 12.88 6.14 -22.40
CA ALA A 19 13.76 6.25 -21.22
C ALA A 19 13.87 4.94 -20.40
N GLY A 20 13.80 3.78 -21.06
CA GLY A 20 13.89 2.46 -20.42
C GLY A 20 12.60 1.98 -19.74
N ALA A 21 11.48 2.70 -19.87
CA ALA A 21 10.18 2.29 -19.36
C ALA A 21 9.18 2.05 -20.51
N GLU A 22 8.29 1.06 -20.34
CA GLU A 22 7.15 0.83 -21.24
C GLU A 22 6.11 1.93 -21.05
N LEU A 23 5.78 2.64 -22.12
CA LEU A 23 4.75 3.68 -22.15
C LEU A 23 3.41 3.17 -22.69
N ALA A 24 3.46 2.34 -23.72
CA ALA A 24 2.26 1.82 -24.38
C ALA A 24 2.45 0.39 -24.86
N ASN A 25 1.33 -0.33 -24.93
CA ASN A 25 1.24 -1.69 -25.40
C ASN A 25 0.11 -1.78 -26.40
N GLY A 26 0.39 -2.26 -27.61
CA GLY A 26 -0.63 -2.37 -28.64
C GLY A 26 -0.54 -3.68 -29.40
N PHE A 27 -1.68 -4.19 -29.84
CA PHE A 27 -1.75 -5.45 -30.57
C PHE A 27 -2.98 -5.54 -31.47
N SER A 28 -2.88 -6.30 -32.55
CA SER A 28 -4.06 -6.81 -33.25
C SER A 28 -4.80 -7.75 -32.31
N GLU A 29 -6.10 -7.51 -32.13
CA GLU A 29 -6.94 -8.26 -31.21
C GLU A 29 -7.15 -9.69 -31.71
N LEU A 30 -7.13 -10.63 -30.77
CA LEU A 30 -7.48 -12.02 -31.10
C LEU A 30 -9.01 -12.13 -31.14
N ASN A 31 -9.56 -12.21 -32.34
CA ASN A 31 -11.00 -12.29 -32.56
C ASN A 31 -11.52 -13.71 -32.85
N ASP A 32 -10.65 -14.73 -32.88
CA ASP A 32 -11.05 -16.14 -32.98
C ASP A 32 -11.49 -16.65 -31.59
N PRO A 33 -12.78 -16.97 -31.39
CA PRO A 33 -13.28 -17.43 -30.10
C PRO A 33 -12.73 -18.81 -29.69
N ILE A 34 -12.39 -19.67 -30.65
CA ILE A 34 -11.85 -21.01 -30.36
C ILE A 34 -10.41 -20.89 -29.88
N ASP A 35 -9.58 -20.09 -30.57
CA ASP A 35 -8.20 -19.81 -30.14
C ASP A 35 -8.21 -19.12 -28.77
N GLN A 36 -9.04 -18.10 -28.57
CA GLN A 36 -9.15 -17.41 -27.28
C GLN A 36 -9.54 -18.36 -26.14
N TYR A 37 -10.50 -19.26 -26.36
CA TYR A 37 -10.90 -20.26 -25.37
C TYR A 37 -9.76 -21.21 -25.01
N GLN A 38 -9.04 -21.71 -26.02
CA GLN A 38 -7.89 -22.61 -25.81
C GLN A 38 -6.79 -21.93 -25.01
N ARG A 39 -6.53 -20.64 -25.26
CA ARG A 39 -5.55 -19.85 -24.49
C ARG A 39 -5.97 -19.64 -23.04
N PHE A 40 -7.23 -19.29 -22.79
CA PHE A 40 -7.74 -19.21 -21.41
C PHE A 40 -7.64 -20.54 -20.68
N LYS A 41 -7.98 -21.65 -21.34
CA LYS A 41 -7.84 -22.98 -20.74
C LYS A 41 -6.37 -23.26 -20.38
N GLY A 42 -5.44 -22.99 -21.29
CA GLY A 42 -4.01 -23.16 -21.02
C GLY A 42 -3.50 -22.30 -19.87
N GLN A 43 -4.03 -21.08 -19.70
CA GLN A 43 -3.69 -20.21 -18.58
C GLN A 43 -4.25 -20.72 -17.24
N VAL A 44 -5.48 -21.26 -17.23
CA VAL A 44 -6.06 -21.90 -16.04
C VAL A 44 -5.28 -23.15 -15.65
N ASP A 45 -4.98 -24.03 -16.62
CA ASP A 45 -4.19 -25.23 -16.38
C ASP A 45 -2.79 -24.87 -15.83
N ALA A 46 -2.17 -23.81 -16.37
CA ALA A 46 -0.90 -23.29 -15.86
C ALA A 46 -1.02 -22.72 -14.44
N LYS A 47 -2.10 -21.99 -14.14
CA LYS A 47 -2.38 -21.46 -12.79
C LYS A 47 -2.52 -22.56 -11.76
N GLU A 48 -3.27 -23.61 -12.07
CA GLU A 48 -3.46 -24.77 -11.19
C GLU A 48 -2.14 -25.53 -10.96
N ALA A 49 -1.29 -25.62 -11.98
CA ALA A 49 -0.01 -26.31 -11.90
C ALA A 49 1.08 -25.52 -11.16
N THR A 50 1.11 -24.20 -11.31
CA THR A 50 2.21 -23.33 -10.83
C THR A 50 1.85 -22.50 -9.60
N GLY A 51 0.56 -22.30 -9.33
CA GLY A 51 0.08 -21.36 -8.32
C GLY A 51 0.27 -19.89 -8.72
N ASP A 52 0.40 -19.59 -10.01
CA ASP A 52 0.60 -18.22 -10.51
C ASP A 52 -0.65 -17.35 -10.33
N ASP A 53 -0.61 -16.45 -9.36
CA ASP A 53 -1.71 -15.53 -9.05
C ASP A 53 -1.98 -14.52 -10.19
N GLU A 54 -0.99 -14.22 -11.04
CA GLU A 54 -1.09 -13.28 -12.17
C GLU A 54 -1.70 -13.93 -13.43
N ALA A 55 -1.91 -15.24 -13.43
CA ALA A 55 -2.53 -15.93 -14.55
C ALA A 55 -4.01 -15.56 -14.69
N MET A 56 -4.41 -15.30 -15.94
CA MET A 56 -5.78 -14.90 -16.28
C MET A 56 -6.78 -16.04 -16.00
N HIS A 57 -7.98 -15.66 -15.55
CA HIS A 57 -9.09 -16.57 -15.33
C HIS A 57 -9.88 -16.83 -16.62
N MET A 58 -10.57 -17.97 -16.69
CA MET A 58 -11.50 -18.26 -17.77
C MET A 58 -12.70 -17.31 -17.74
N ASP A 59 -12.89 -16.54 -18.81
CA ASP A 59 -14.08 -15.73 -19.05
C ASP A 59 -14.88 -16.31 -20.23
N THR A 60 -15.86 -17.15 -19.91
CA THR A 60 -16.72 -17.78 -20.91
C THR A 60 -17.68 -16.80 -21.57
N ASP A 61 -18.05 -15.72 -20.89
CA ASP A 61 -18.95 -14.70 -21.43
C ASP A 61 -18.24 -13.86 -22.48
N PHE A 62 -16.96 -13.53 -22.26
CA PHE A 62 -16.11 -12.89 -23.27
C PHE A 62 -15.91 -13.77 -24.52
N VAL A 63 -15.61 -15.06 -24.33
CA VAL A 63 -15.50 -16.01 -25.47
C VAL A 63 -16.82 -16.11 -26.23
N LYS A 64 -17.95 -16.17 -25.51
CA LYS A 64 -19.27 -16.17 -26.12
C LYS A 64 -19.52 -14.87 -26.89
N ALA A 65 -19.13 -13.72 -26.36
CA ALA A 65 -19.22 -12.44 -27.05
C ALA A 65 -18.44 -12.44 -28.37
N LEU A 66 -17.20 -12.94 -28.36
CA LEU A 66 -16.38 -13.10 -29.57
C LEU A 66 -17.05 -13.97 -30.64
N SER A 67 -17.79 -15.01 -30.23
CA SER A 67 -18.49 -15.91 -31.16
C SER A 67 -19.60 -15.24 -31.98
N TYR A 68 -20.13 -14.10 -31.53
CA TYR A 68 -21.09 -13.32 -32.31
C TYR A 68 -20.43 -12.53 -33.46
N GLY A 69 -19.10 -12.48 -33.52
CA GLY A 69 -18.32 -11.89 -34.60
C GLY A 69 -17.71 -10.54 -34.23
N MET A 70 -16.51 -10.58 -33.67
CA MET A 70 -15.67 -9.39 -33.51
C MET A 70 -14.93 -9.09 -34.82
N THR A 71 -15.08 -7.88 -35.34
CA THR A 71 -14.36 -7.41 -36.53
C THR A 71 -12.85 -7.38 -36.29
N PRO A 72 -12.01 -7.42 -37.35
CA PRO A 72 -10.59 -7.15 -37.22
C PRO A 72 -10.39 -5.81 -36.49
N THR A 73 -9.78 -5.87 -35.31
CA THR A 73 -9.65 -4.75 -34.38
C THR A 73 -8.22 -4.73 -33.87
N ALA A 74 -7.72 -3.54 -33.52
CA ALA A 74 -6.48 -3.38 -32.78
C ALA A 74 -6.77 -2.64 -31.47
N GLY A 75 -6.11 -3.07 -30.40
CA GLY A 75 -6.16 -2.45 -29.09
C GLY A 75 -4.84 -1.77 -28.77
N GLU A 76 -4.90 -0.66 -28.02
CA GLU A 76 -3.74 0.04 -27.47
C GLU A 76 -4.04 0.50 -26.04
N GLY A 77 -3.12 0.20 -25.12
CA GLY A 77 -3.12 0.71 -23.77
C GLY A 77 -1.96 1.69 -23.57
N ILE A 78 -2.26 2.88 -23.03
CA ILE A 78 -1.26 3.92 -22.73
C ILE A 78 -1.21 4.15 -21.22
N GLY A 79 -0.02 4.08 -20.63
CA GLY A 79 0.21 4.41 -19.23
C GLY A 79 0.18 5.93 -19.00
N ILE A 80 -0.98 6.47 -18.62
CA ILE A 80 -1.17 7.92 -18.43
C ILE A 80 -0.22 8.48 -17.37
N ASP A 81 -0.05 7.81 -16.23
CA ASP A 81 0.86 8.26 -15.18
C ASP A 81 2.31 8.35 -15.68
N ARG A 82 2.76 7.33 -16.43
CA ARG A 82 4.10 7.31 -17.04
C ARG A 82 4.25 8.40 -18.09
N LEU A 83 3.21 8.63 -18.90
CA LEU A 83 3.20 9.73 -19.87
C LEU A 83 3.37 11.09 -19.17
N VAL A 84 2.59 11.33 -18.11
CA VAL A 84 2.67 12.57 -17.33
C VAL A 84 4.04 12.68 -16.65
N MET A 85 4.58 11.61 -16.07
CA MET A 85 5.94 11.58 -15.49
C MET A 85 6.99 12.07 -16.50
N MET A 86 6.93 11.59 -17.74
CA MET A 86 7.87 12.02 -18.78
C MET A 86 7.67 13.48 -19.18
N LEU A 87 6.43 13.91 -19.38
CA LEU A 87 6.12 15.29 -19.78
C LEU A 87 6.47 16.31 -18.69
N THR A 88 6.48 15.89 -17.43
CA THR A 88 6.77 16.74 -16.26
C THR A 88 8.15 16.50 -15.66
N ASN A 89 8.97 15.66 -16.30
CA ASN A 89 10.31 15.26 -15.86
C ASN A 89 10.34 14.76 -14.39
N GLN A 90 9.36 13.94 -14.01
CA GLN A 90 9.28 13.30 -12.69
C GLN A 90 9.75 11.86 -12.77
N HIS A 91 10.57 11.45 -11.80
CA HIS A 91 11.15 10.10 -11.75
C HIS A 91 10.35 9.12 -10.87
N THR A 92 9.36 9.61 -10.12
CA THR A 92 8.48 8.78 -9.28
C THR A 92 7.00 9.04 -9.61
N ILE A 93 6.22 7.96 -9.68
CA ILE A 93 4.78 8.03 -9.95
C ILE A 93 4.02 8.81 -8.86
N ARG A 94 4.56 8.87 -7.63
CA ARG A 94 3.94 9.62 -6.54
C ARG A 94 3.88 11.12 -6.78
N ASP A 95 4.77 11.66 -7.62
CA ASP A 95 4.84 13.10 -7.90
C ASP A 95 3.82 13.53 -8.96
N VAL A 96 3.17 12.57 -9.64
CA VAL A 96 2.11 12.83 -10.64
C VAL A 96 0.72 12.39 -10.17
N LEU A 97 0.62 11.83 -8.96
CA LEU A 97 -0.63 11.42 -8.32
C LEU A 97 -1.02 12.43 -7.23
N LEU A 98 -2.26 12.94 -7.28
CA LEU A 98 -2.78 13.88 -6.27
C LEU A 98 -2.77 13.29 -4.84
N PHE A 99 -3.15 12.02 -4.72
CA PHE A 99 -3.21 11.28 -3.46
C PHE A 99 -2.61 9.88 -3.67
N PRO A 100 -1.27 9.74 -3.65
CA PRO A 100 -0.64 8.45 -3.86
C PRO A 100 -0.94 7.48 -2.70
N ALA A 101 -0.94 6.18 -2.99
CA ALA A 101 -1.03 5.18 -1.94
C ALA A 101 0.21 5.23 -1.03
N MET A 102 -0.02 5.50 0.26
CA MET A 102 1.00 5.59 1.29
C MET A 102 0.84 4.47 2.31
N ARG A 103 1.96 4.03 2.89
CA ARG A 103 1.91 3.14 4.05
C ARG A 103 1.31 3.93 5.22
N PRO A 104 0.34 3.36 5.97
CA PRO A 104 -0.20 4.00 7.16
C PRO A 104 0.92 4.33 8.16
N GLU A 105 0.77 5.44 8.87
CA GLU A 105 1.66 5.77 9.98
C GLU A 105 1.54 4.72 11.08
N ALA A 106 2.66 4.43 11.75
CA ALA A 106 2.62 3.58 12.93
C ALA A 106 1.78 4.29 14.01
N PRO A 107 0.93 3.57 14.76
CA PRO A 107 0.22 4.16 15.87
C PRO A 107 1.23 4.79 16.83
N VAL A 108 1.07 6.09 17.07
CA VAL A 108 1.87 6.80 18.07
C VAL A 108 1.47 6.21 19.41
N VAL A 109 2.36 5.42 20.01
CA VAL A 109 2.22 5.04 21.41
C VAL A 109 2.49 6.32 22.19
N GLU A 110 1.42 7.03 22.55
CA GLU A 110 1.51 8.12 23.49
C GLU A 110 2.18 7.57 24.75
N ALA A 111 3.40 8.04 25.04
CA ALA A 111 4.06 7.69 26.28
C ALA A 111 3.10 8.03 27.42
N PRO A 112 2.88 7.11 28.38
CA PRO A 112 1.96 7.38 29.47
C PRO A 112 2.39 8.69 30.12
N ILE A 113 1.47 9.66 30.14
CA ILE A 113 1.65 10.89 30.91
C ILE A 113 1.63 10.43 32.37
N VAL A 114 2.80 10.13 32.92
CA VAL A 114 2.93 9.87 34.35
C VAL A 114 2.66 11.21 35.03
N ASN A 115 1.47 11.37 35.60
CA ASN A 115 1.12 12.50 36.46
C ASN A 115 1.83 12.37 37.83
N ASP A 116 3.17 12.23 37.80
CA ASP A 116 4.08 12.41 38.95
C ASP A 116 4.05 13.86 39.47
N ALA A 117 3.27 14.74 38.83
CA ALA A 117 3.13 16.14 39.16
C ALA A 117 2.28 16.38 40.42
N ASN A 118 1.38 15.46 40.78
CA ASN A 118 0.39 15.71 41.84
C ASN A 118 0.55 14.82 43.09
N THR A 119 1.61 14.02 43.21
CA THR A 119 1.86 13.26 44.44
C THR A 119 3.27 13.46 44.96
N CYS A 120 3.43 13.37 46.29
CA CYS A 120 4.71 13.40 46.95
C CYS A 120 5.54 12.19 46.52
N LYS A 121 6.69 12.41 45.89
CA LYS A 121 7.58 11.32 45.46
C LYS A 121 8.11 10.42 46.58
N LYS A 122 8.03 10.87 47.83
CA LYS A 122 8.57 10.15 48.99
C LYS A 122 7.54 9.31 49.75
N CYS A 123 6.32 9.82 49.93
CA CYS A 123 5.27 9.12 50.69
C CYS A 123 3.98 8.89 49.90
N GLY A 124 3.88 9.33 48.64
CA GLY A 124 2.71 9.17 47.78
C GLY A 124 1.48 10.00 48.16
N HIS A 125 1.64 10.97 49.07
CA HIS A 125 0.59 11.89 49.48
C HIS A 125 0.16 12.85 48.35
N ASP A 126 -1.12 13.14 48.22
CA ASP A 126 -1.75 13.76 47.04
C ASP A 126 -2.46 15.09 47.31
N ILE A 127 -2.51 15.57 48.56
CA ILE A 127 -3.10 16.88 48.91
C ILE A 127 -2.16 18.00 48.45
N GLN A 128 -2.54 18.72 47.38
CA GLN A 128 -1.70 19.75 46.74
C GLN A 128 -1.28 20.89 47.67
N GLU A 129 -2.14 21.26 48.62
CA GLU A 129 -1.91 22.34 49.59
C GLU A 129 -0.77 22.00 50.58
N GLU A 130 -0.47 20.71 50.77
CA GLU A 130 0.63 20.23 51.60
C GLU A 130 1.89 19.90 50.80
N LEU A 131 1.92 20.18 49.49
CA LEU A 131 3.05 19.85 48.60
C LEU A 131 3.83 21.09 48.16
N LYS A 132 5.13 20.90 47.97
CA LYS A 132 6.05 21.88 47.40
C LYS A 132 6.88 21.25 46.27
N PRO A 133 7.26 22.04 45.26
CA PRO A 133 8.13 21.57 44.19
C PRO A 133 9.55 21.25 44.69
N ALA A 134 10.20 20.28 44.03
CA ALA A 134 11.59 19.91 44.31
C ALA A 134 12.58 21.04 43.95
N LYS A 135 13.55 21.33 44.85
CA LYS A 135 14.56 22.40 44.65
C LYS A 135 15.44 22.25 43.39
N LYS A 136 15.58 21.03 42.85
CA LYS A 136 16.39 20.74 41.63
C LYS A 136 15.53 20.35 40.42
N GLY A 137 14.21 20.56 40.48
CA GLY A 137 13.29 20.29 39.39
C GLY A 137 12.93 18.80 39.21
N LYS A 138 11.65 18.56 38.89
CA LYS A 138 10.91 17.30 38.71
C LYS A 138 10.34 16.63 39.97
N GLY A 139 9.09 16.97 40.29
CA GLY A 139 8.22 16.28 41.25
C GLY A 139 7.83 17.12 42.47
N MET A 140 6.85 16.62 43.23
CA MET A 140 6.36 17.22 44.47
C MET A 140 6.89 16.52 45.71
N PHE A 141 7.05 17.26 46.80
CA PHE A 141 7.41 16.77 48.14
C PHE A 141 6.51 17.43 49.18
N CYS A 142 6.22 16.76 50.30
CA CYS A 142 5.47 17.40 51.38
C CYS A 142 6.22 18.63 51.93
N ILE A 143 5.46 19.67 52.26
CA ILE A 143 5.94 20.87 52.93
C ILE A 143 6.54 20.50 54.29
N ASP A 144 5.80 19.71 55.07
CA ASP A 144 6.23 19.12 56.33
C ASP A 144 7.02 17.82 56.12
N GLY A 145 8.31 17.86 56.45
CA GLY A 145 9.21 16.73 56.34
C GLY A 145 9.02 15.64 57.40
N ASN A 146 8.46 15.97 58.57
CA ASN A 146 8.21 15.00 59.65
C ASN A 146 6.95 14.18 59.36
N ALA A 147 5.85 14.86 58.97
CA ALA A 147 4.63 14.19 58.50
C ALA A 147 4.91 13.29 57.28
N CYS A 148 5.77 13.74 56.36
CA CYS A 148 6.22 12.94 55.21
C CYS A 148 6.95 11.66 55.62
N LYS A 149 7.79 11.71 56.66
CA LYS A 149 8.52 10.53 57.15
C LYS A 149 7.58 9.53 57.84
N GLN A 150 6.63 10.01 58.65
CA GLN A 150 5.62 9.15 59.29
C GLN A 150 4.76 8.43 58.25
N ARG A 151 4.20 9.17 57.29
CA ARG A 151 3.42 8.59 56.18
C ARG A 151 4.22 7.60 55.32
N ALA A 152 5.52 7.84 55.16
CA ALA A 152 6.40 6.93 54.44
C ALA A 152 6.68 5.64 55.23
N SER A 153 6.82 5.72 56.57
CA SER A 153 7.04 4.53 57.42
C SER A 153 5.79 3.66 57.55
N GLU A 154 4.58 4.25 57.48
CA GLU A 154 3.31 3.52 57.50
C GLU A 154 3.02 2.76 56.19
N ARG A 155 3.74 3.08 55.11
CA ARG A 155 3.62 2.45 53.79
C ARG A 155 4.59 1.29 53.55
N THR A 156 5.55 1.08 54.46
CA THR A 156 6.49 -0.07 54.47
C THR A 156 5.92 -1.22 55.28
#